data_AF-A0A3M1YGR4-F1
#
_entry.id   AF-A0A3M1YGR4-F1
#
_cell.length_a   1.000
_cell.length_b   1.000
_cell.length_c   1.000
_cell.angle_alpha   90.00
_cell.angle_beta   90.00
_cell.angle_gamma   90.00
#
_symmetry.space_group_name_H-M   'P 1'
#
loop_
_entity.id
_entity.type
_entity.pdbx_description
1 polymer ?
#
loop_
_entity_poly.entity_id
_entity_poly.type
_entity_poly.pdbx_seq_one_letter_code
_entity_poly.pdbx_strand_id
1 'polypeptide(L)' 'NPKVFFRVNRQVICHLQAIARIHPYFNGRLKLHLNPPEPDELTVSREKARTFRRWLEGEG' A
#
# COMPACT_ATOMS: atom_id res chain seq x y z
N ASN A 1 -4.09 -5.17 -16.51
CA ASN A 1 -4.84 -3.93 -16.18
C ASN A 1 -4.01 -3.15 -15.17
N PRO A 2 -3.30 -2.07 -15.55
CA PRO A 2 -2.31 -1.40 -14.69
C PRO A 2 -2.89 -0.81 -13.40
N LYS A 3 -4.23 -0.68 -13.31
CA LYS A 3 -4.96 -0.24 -12.12
C LYS A 3 -4.81 -1.17 -10.91
N VAL A 4 -4.25 -2.37 -11.07
CA VAL A 4 -4.04 -3.34 -9.96
C VAL A 4 -2.67 -3.21 -9.28
N PHE A 5 -1.79 -2.32 -9.75
CA PHE A 5 -0.47 -2.09 -9.15
C PHE A 5 -0.38 -0.68 -8.57
N PHE A 6 0.16 -0.56 -7.36
CA PHE A 6 0.39 0.72 -6.70
C PHE A 6 1.84 0.86 -6.24
N ARG A 7 2.42 2.03 -6.52
CA ARG A 7 3.78 2.36 -6.06
C ARG A 7 3.76 2.92 -4.65
N VAL A 8 3.87 2.02 -3.68
CA VAL A 8 3.83 2.30 -2.23
C VAL A 8 4.93 3.28 -1.83
N ASN A 9 6.16 3.05 -2.28
CA ASN A 9 7.31 3.90 -2.00
C ASN A 9 8.23 4.01 -3.24
N ARG A 10 9.43 4.59 -3.10
CA ARG A 10 10.35 4.77 -4.24
C ARG A 10 10.96 3.45 -4.74
N GLN A 11 10.89 2.36 -3.98
CA GLN A 11 11.53 1.08 -4.32
C GLN A 11 10.54 -0.06 -4.59
N VAL A 12 9.31 0.05 -4.08
CA VAL A 12 8.33 -1.05 -4.06
C VAL A 12 7.06 -0.68 -4.82
N ILE A 13 6.61 -1.60 -5.67
CA ILE A 13 5.30 -1.61 -6.33
C ILE A 13 4.58 -2.87 -5.85
N CYS A 14 3.39 -2.72 -5.26
CA CYS A 14 2.60 -3.85 -4.79
C CYS A 14 1.38 -4.08 -5.68
N HIS A 15 0.95 -5.34 -5.81
CA HIS A 15 -0.31 -5.71 -6.44
C HIS A 15 -1.46 -5.67 -5.42
N LEU A 16 -2.66 -5.27 -5.84
CA LEU A 16 -3.84 -5.17 -4.99
C LEU A 16 -4.13 -6.49 -4.24
N GLN A 17 -4.10 -7.61 -4.95
CA GLN A 17 -4.34 -8.94 -4.36
C GLN A 17 -3.21 -9.42 -3.43
N ALA A 18 -2.02 -8.83 -3.51
CA ALA A 18 -0.94 -9.18 -2.60
C ALA A 18 -1.15 -8.55 -1.22
N ILE A 19 -2.04 -7.54 -1.08
CA ILE A 19 -2.28 -6.86 0.20
C ILE A 19 -3.16 -7.75 1.07
N ALA A 20 -2.56 -8.34 2.10
CA ALA A 20 -3.27 -9.16 3.07
C ALA A 20 -3.96 -8.31 4.15
N ARG A 21 -3.27 -7.30 4.68
CA ARG A 21 -3.82 -6.39 5.70
C ARG A 21 -3.24 -4.99 5.62
N ILE A 22 -4.03 -4.01 6.03
CA ILE A 22 -3.65 -2.59 6.13
C ILE A 22 -4.03 -2.12 7.52
N HIS A 23 -3.12 -1.43 8.20
CA HIS A 23 -3.41 -0.83 9.50
C HIS A 23 -2.76 0.56 9.62
N PRO A 24 -3.36 1.47 10.40
CA PRO A 24 -2.74 2.74 10.75
C PRO A 24 -1.38 2.51 11.41
N TYR A 25 -0.44 3.39 11.10
CA TYR A 25 0.90 3.39 11.64
C TYR A 25 1.27 4.80 12.12
N PHE A 26 2.42 4.92 12.79
CA PHE A 26 2.87 6.17 13.38
C PHE A 26 2.93 7.33 12.35
N ASN A 27 2.67 8.56 12.81
CA ASN A 27 2.66 9.78 12.00
C ASN A 27 1.67 9.77 10.82
N GLY A 28 0.55 9.05 10.96
CA GLY A 28 -0.49 8.97 9.91
C GLY A 28 -0.04 8.18 8.67
N ARG A 29 1.00 7.35 8.82
CA ARG A 29 1.41 6.37 7.81
C ARG A 29 0.45 5.18 7.84
N LEU A 30 0.48 4.36 6.79
CA LEU A 30 -0.18 3.06 6.78
C LEU A 30 0.88 1.98 6.68
N LYS A 31 0.74 0.90 7.45
CA LYS A 31 1.60 -0.27 7.31
C LYS A 31 0.84 -1.36 6.56
N LEU A 32 1.51 -1.95 5.57
CA LEU A 32 0.98 -2.98 4.70
C LEU A 32 1.59 -4.31 5.09
N HIS A 33 0.73 -5.33 5.18
CA HIS A 33 1.16 -6.73 5.23
C HIS A 33 0.81 -7.35 3.90
N LEU A 34 1.82 -7.94 3.25
CA LEU A 34 1.67 -8.61 1.96
C LEU A 34 1.56 -10.14 2.13
N ASN A 35 1.04 -10.81 1.10
CA ASN A 35 1.08 -12.25 0.93
C ASN A 35 1.60 -12.58 -0.48
N PRO A 36 2.82 -13.17 -0.63
CA PRO A 36 3.71 -13.61 0.45
C PRO A 36 4.25 -12.43 1.29
N PRO A 37 4.59 -12.67 2.57
CA PRO A 37 5.14 -11.65 3.43
C PRO A 37 6.49 -11.17 2.91
N GLU A 38 6.67 -9.85 2.90
CA GLU A 38 7.95 -9.21 2.55
C GLU A 38 8.80 -9.08 3.83
N PRO A 39 10.13 -9.31 3.76
CA PRO A 39 10.99 -9.23 4.94
C PRO A 39 11.08 -7.80 5.50
N ASP A 40 10.91 -6.79 4.64
CA ASP A 40 10.97 -5.38 5.01
C ASP A 40 9.61 -4.83 5.43
N GLU A 41 9.64 -3.89 6.37
CA GLU A 41 8.44 -3.18 6.81
C GLU A 41 7.92 -2.25 5.69
N LEU A 42 6.85 -2.68 5.03
CA LEU A 42 6.22 -1.89 3.97
C LEU A 42 5.26 -0.85 4.56
N THR A 43 5.60 0.42 4.37
CA THR A 43 4.76 1.55 4.82
C THR A 43 4.46 2.54 3.70
N VAL A 44 3.22 3.02 3.68
CA VAL A 44 2.75 4.14 2.86
C VAL A 44 2.93 5.42 3.67
N SER A 45 3.54 6.45 3.09
CA SER A 45 3.67 7.76 3.75
C SER A 45 2.31 8.44 3.95
N ARG A 46 2.21 9.35 4.91
CA ARG A 46 0.98 10.13 5.17
C ARG A 46 0.44 10.84 3.93
N GLU A 47 1.33 11.41 3.12
CA GLU A 47 0.98 12.11 1.88
C GLU A 47 0.31 11.16 0.87
N LYS A 48 0.80 9.93 0.78
CA LYS A 48 0.28 8.91 -0.15
C LYS A 48 -0.87 8.10 0.42
N ALA A 49 -1.09 8.11 1.74
CA ALA A 49 -2.11 7.30 2.39
C ALA A 49 -3.52 7.57 1.84
N ARG A 50 -3.85 8.83 1.56
CA ARG A 50 -5.15 9.20 0.97
C ARG A 50 -5.31 8.65 -0.45
N THR A 51 -4.30 8.82 -1.30
CA THR A 51 -4.31 8.31 -2.68
C THR A 51 -4.33 6.79 -2.70
N PHE A 52 -3.59 6.14 -1.79
CA PHE A 52 -3.58 4.70 -1.65
C PHE A 52 -4.97 4.15 -1.28
N ARG A 53 -5.69 4.77 -0.34
CA ARG A 53 -7.06 4.34 0.00
C ARG A 53 -8.02 4.46 -1.18
N ARG A 54 -8.00 5.58 -1.91
CA ARG A 54 -8.82 5.76 -3.12
C ARG A 54 -8.53 4.69 -4.18
N TRP A 55 -7.25 4.36 -4.35
CA TRP A 55 -6.84 3.30 -5.26
C TRP A 55 -7.40 1.92 -4.85
N LEU A 56 -7.44 1.60 -3.56
CA LEU A 56 -8.05 0.35 -3.06
C LEU A 56 -9.56 0.29 -3.30
N GLU A 57 -10.23 1.43 -3.22
CA GLU A 57 -11.67 1.57 -3.47
C GLU A 57 -12.02 1.53 -4.96
N GLY A 58 -11.02 1.50 -5.85
CA GLY A 58 -11.19 1.51 -7.30
C GLY A 58 -11.45 2.89 -7.90
N GLU A 59 -11.24 3.96 -7.13
CA GLU A 59 -11.26 5.35 -7.62
C GLU A 59 -9.94 5.66 -8.35
N GLY A 60 -9.80 5.18 -9.59
CA GLY A 60 -8.67 5.44 -10.48
C GLY A 60 -8.84 4.82 -11.86
#